data_AF-A0A368F834-F1
#
_entry.id   AF-A0A368F834-F1
#
_cell.length_a   1.000
_cell.length_b   1.000
_cell.length_c   1.000
_cell.angle_alpha   90.00
_cell.angle_beta   90.00
_cell.angle_gamma   90.00
#
_symmetry.space_group_name_H-M   'P 1'
#
loop_
_entity.id
_entity.type
_entity.pdbx_description
1 polymer ?
#
loop_
_entity_poly.entity_id
_entity_poly.type
_entity_poly.pdbx_seq_one_letter_code
_entity_poly.pdbx_strand_id
1 'polypeptide(L)'
;PFFSNFFFFPRVLRRFLNDDAASAVLSEAIQEGLKEINLTESFNNIISADENPIELLQKTAQFLATRSDSSSKIVYLANISQQLKTEVVHDLIVPFRSALLSYVLSRINTLDLSSGSFRSRVESLKTSIAELLHLLTDVFVHSEALFGRDVKQVVQQPIDKGLENFLAKLRSWEYWLDSHGRSRSLEDIITVCSASGQLVFGLQEFKTMVTDVESSLSPNIKSVLKWNRGVCDLVLKTAVEKVVSKMKAKIEEIKSTLPKEPRMSNLPSFSTSPHEYITTAGQELLQLFHLWEQFFLDDNVVYSFFIALKKKYEGDELFKKTVSDVANSVITEFVSSVGDPTTYSKDVAKQFHADTVFLKDAFEDLRTGNVEQLSALETKLKDVLKM
;
A
#
# COMPACT_ATOMS: atom_id res chain seq x y z
N PRO A 1 -14.04 -57.37 53.85
CA PRO A 1 -13.45 -56.22 54.60
C PRO A 1 -12.83 -55.10 53.71
N PHE A 2 -13.09 -55.05 52.39
CA PHE A 2 -12.40 -54.15 51.46
C PHE A 2 -13.29 -53.13 50.71
N PHE A 3 -14.49 -52.83 51.23
CA PHE A 3 -15.44 -51.90 50.56
C PHE A 3 -15.87 -50.69 51.38
N SER A 4 -15.21 -50.39 52.50
CA SER A 4 -15.60 -49.30 53.41
C SER A 4 -14.88 -47.95 53.17
N ASN A 5 -13.82 -47.90 52.36
CA ASN A 5 -12.98 -46.70 52.24
C ASN A 5 -13.37 -45.71 51.13
N PHE A 6 -14.30 -46.03 50.23
CA PHE A 6 -14.69 -45.11 49.14
C PHE A 6 -15.76 -44.07 49.52
N PHE A 7 -16.51 -44.28 50.62
CA PHE A 7 -17.53 -43.34 51.10
C PHE A 7 -17.00 -42.25 52.05
N PHE A 8 -15.77 -42.38 52.53
CA PHE A 8 -15.17 -41.43 53.47
C PHE A 8 -14.58 -40.20 52.76
N PHE A 9 -13.93 -40.36 51.62
CA PHE A 9 -13.33 -39.25 50.86
C PHE A 9 -14.34 -38.16 50.47
N PRO A 10 -15.52 -38.48 49.90
CA PRO A 10 -16.50 -37.44 49.53
C PRO A 10 -17.11 -36.72 50.75
N ARG A 11 -17.24 -37.41 51.89
CA ARG A 11 -17.76 -36.82 53.14
C ARG A 11 -16.73 -35.95 53.85
N VAL A 12 -15.45 -36.34 53.82
CA VAL A 12 -14.34 -35.55 54.36
C VAL A 12 -14.10 -34.32 53.49
N LEU A 13 -14.07 -34.47 52.15
CA LEU A 13 -14.01 -33.33 51.24
C LEU A 13 -15.21 -32.39 51.40
N ARG A 14 -16.44 -32.90 51.56
CA ARG A 14 -17.61 -32.05 51.85
C ARG A 14 -17.51 -31.32 53.20
N ARG A 15 -16.94 -31.95 54.23
CA ARG A 15 -16.72 -31.30 55.53
C ARG A 15 -15.60 -30.26 55.48
N PHE A 16 -14.54 -30.53 54.72
CA PHE A 16 -13.44 -29.59 54.46
C PHE A 16 -13.88 -28.40 53.60
N LEU A 17 -14.76 -28.62 52.60
CA LEU A 17 -15.33 -27.56 51.77
C LEU A 17 -16.32 -26.65 52.52
N ASN A 18 -16.89 -27.13 53.63
CA ASN A 18 -17.80 -26.36 54.50
C ASN A 18 -17.05 -25.54 55.57
N ASP A 19 -15.72 -25.65 55.62
CA ASP A 19 -14.85 -24.86 56.50
C ASP A 19 -14.10 -23.84 55.63
N ASP A 20 -14.42 -22.56 55.80
CA ASP A 20 -13.89 -21.47 54.97
C ASP A 20 -12.36 -21.42 54.98
N ALA A 21 -11.72 -21.77 56.10
CA ALA A 21 -10.26 -21.78 56.22
C ALA A 21 -9.64 -22.96 55.44
N ALA A 22 -10.27 -24.12 55.48
CA ALA A 22 -9.77 -25.31 54.79
C ALA A 22 -10.02 -25.25 53.28
N SER A 23 -11.12 -24.63 52.87
CA SER A 23 -11.45 -24.35 51.46
C SER A 23 -10.50 -23.33 50.83
N ALA A 24 -10.02 -22.35 51.62
CA ALA A 24 -9.00 -21.39 51.20
C ALA A 24 -7.64 -22.06 50.94
N VAL A 25 -7.15 -22.90 51.86
CA VAL A 25 -5.88 -23.63 51.70
C VAL A 25 -5.91 -24.58 50.50
N LEU A 26 -7.04 -25.26 50.28
CA LEU A 26 -7.22 -26.15 49.13
C LEU A 26 -7.26 -25.38 47.81
N SER A 27 -7.90 -24.21 47.79
CA SER A 27 -7.87 -23.33 46.62
C SER A 27 -6.45 -22.85 46.33
N GLU A 28 -5.69 -22.42 47.34
CA GLU A 28 -4.31 -21.96 47.19
C GLU A 28 -3.39 -23.07 46.65
N ALA A 29 -3.52 -24.30 47.18
CA ALA A 29 -2.77 -25.46 46.68
C ALA A 29 -3.14 -25.84 45.23
N ILE A 30 -4.42 -25.76 44.87
CA ILE A 30 -4.86 -25.97 43.48
C ILE A 30 -4.29 -24.87 42.57
N GLN A 31 -4.31 -23.62 43.03
CA GLN A 31 -3.79 -22.49 42.27
C GLN A 31 -2.28 -22.59 42.06
N GLU A 32 -1.52 -23.06 43.04
CA GLU A 32 -0.08 -23.29 42.92
C GLU A 32 0.21 -24.43 41.94
N GLY A 33 -0.49 -25.57 42.06
CA GLY A 33 -0.37 -26.68 41.12
C GLY A 33 -0.76 -26.31 39.68
N LEU A 34 -1.75 -25.44 39.48
CA LEU A 34 -2.14 -24.97 38.14
C LEU A 34 -1.04 -24.13 37.47
N LYS A 35 -0.23 -23.39 38.24
CA LYS A 35 0.90 -22.62 37.70
C LYS A 35 2.07 -23.50 37.23
N GLU A 36 2.15 -24.74 37.73
CA GLU A 36 3.18 -25.70 37.34
C GLU A 36 2.83 -26.45 36.04
N ILE A 37 1.57 -26.39 35.61
CA ILE A 37 1.11 -27.06 34.39
C ILE A 37 1.37 -26.14 33.19
N ASN A 38 2.23 -26.59 32.28
CA ASN A 38 2.43 -25.96 30.98
C ASN A 38 1.83 -26.83 29.87
N LEU A 39 0.78 -26.35 29.22
CA LEU A 39 0.05 -27.04 28.16
C LEU A 39 0.48 -26.62 26.75
N THR A 40 1.45 -25.71 26.62
CA THR A 40 1.88 -25.11 25.35
C THR A 40 2.20 -26.18 24.29
N GLU A 41 2.98 -27.21 24.64
CA GLU A 41 3.36 -28.29 23.71
C GLU A 41 2.15 -29.14 23.28
N SER A 42 1.25 -29.42 24.22
CA SER A 42 0.02 -30.18 23.94
C SER A 42 -0.90 -29.39 23.01
N PHE A 43 -1.06 -28.09 23.25
CA PHE A 43 -1.85 -27.21 22.39
C PHE A 43 -1.23 -27.03 21.00
N ASN A 44 0.10 -26.92 20.91
CA ASN A 44 0.80 -26.87 19.62
C ASN A 44 0.43 -28.04 18.72
N ASN A 45 0.47 -29.28 19.24
CA ASN A 45 0.14 -30.47 18.47
C ASN A 45 -1.31 -30.50 17.98
N ILE A 46 -2.25 -29.97 18.78
CA ILE A 46 -3.67 -29.93 18.42
C ILE A 46 -3.94 -28.83 17.39
N ILE A 47 -3.43 -27.62 17.64
CA ILE A 47 -3.71 -26.43 16.81
C ILE A 47 -3.00 -26.54 15.47
N SER A 48 -1.78 -27.08 15.42
CA SER A 48 -1.04 -27.27 14.16
C SER A 48 -1.68 -28.31 13.23
N ALA A 49 -2.53 -29.19 13.74
CA ALA A 49 -3.28 -30.16 12.94
C ALA A 49 -4.57 -29.57 12.33
N ASP A 50 -4.97 -28.36 12.73
CA ASP A 50 -6.16 -27.69 12.21
C ASP A 50 -5.82 -26.88 10.94
N GLU A 51 -6.63 -27.03 9.90
CA GLU A 51 -6.45 -26.31 8.64
C GLU A 51 -6.85 -24.83 8.73
N ASN A 52 -7.69 -24.46 9.71
CA ASN A 52 -8.22 -23.12 9.87
C ASN A 52 -8.12 -22.63 11.34
N PRO A 53 -6.97 -22.04 11.72
CA PRO A 53 -6.78 -21.53 13.08
C PRO A 53 -7.77 -20.42 13.48
N ILE A 54 -8.39 -19.72 12.52
CA ILE A 54 -9.39 -18.67 12.81
C ILE A 54 -10.70 -19.29 13.31
N GLU A 55 -11.17 -20.36 12.67
CA GLU A 55 -12.35 -21.09 13.12
C GLU A 55 -12.10 -21.75 14.48
N LEU A 56 -10.88 -22.25 14.69
CA LEU A 56 -10.47 -22.82 15.97
C LEU A 56 -10.43 -21.76 17.10
N LEU A 57 -10.01 -20.52 16.82
CA LEU A 57 -10.10 -19.41 17.77
C LEU A 57 -11.55 -19.19 18.23
N GLN A 58 -12.49 -19.13 17.29
CA GLN A 58 -13.91 -18.93 17.58
C GLN A 58 -14.47 -20.05 18.47
N LYS A 59 -14.20 -21.31 18.10
CA LYS A 59 -14.63 -22.49 18.88
C LYS A 59 -14.03 -22.48 20.28
N THR A 60 -12.76 -22.12 20.41
CA THR A 60 -12.06 -22.05 21.70
C THR A 60 -12.63 -20.94 22.58
N ALA A 61 -12.86 -19.75 22.03
CA ALA A 61 -13.48 -18.63 22.74
C ALA A 61 -14.89 -18.98 23.23
N GLN A 62 -15.72 -19.58 22.38
CA GLN A 62 -17.07 -20.01 22.74
C GLN A 62 -17.07 -21.08 23.83
N PHE A 63 -16.17 -22.05 23.74
CA PHE A 63 -16.01 -23.10 24.76
C PHE A 63 -15.64 -22.52 26.12
N LEU A 64 -14.65 -21.62 26.16
CA LEU A 64 -14.20 -20.99 27.41
C LEU A 64 -15.27 -20.07 28.01
N ALA A 65 -16.03 -19.34 27.18
CA ALA A 65 -17.15 -18.52 27.64
C ALA A 65 -18.24 -19.38 28.29
N THR A 66 -18.69 -20.44 27.61
CA THR A 66 -19.74 -21.35 28.11
C THR A 66 -19.34 -22.02 29.44
N ARG A 67 -18.06 -22.37 29.58
CA ARG A 67 -17.52 -22.97 30.81
C ARG A 67 -17.45 -21.97 31.95
N SER A 68 -17.04 -20.74 31.68
CA SER A 68 -17.01 -19.64 32.65
C SER A 68 -18.41 -19.33 33.20
N ASP A 69 -19.43 -19.30 32.33
CA ASP A 69 -20.82 -19.06 32.75
C ASP A 69 -21.36 -20.18 33.65
N SER A 70 -20.95 -21.41 33.36
CA SER A 70 -21.37 -22.58 34.14
C SER A 70 -20.72 -22.61 35.54
N SER A 71 -19.45 -22.21 35.66
CA SER A 71 -18.70 -22.19 36.92
C SER A 71 -19.03 -20.99 37.81
N SER A 72 -19.44 -19.86 37.22
CA SER A 72 -19.86 -18.64 37.94
C SER A 72 -21.02 -18.85 38.92
N LYS A 73 -21.80 -19.93 38.76
CA LYS A 73 -22.92 -20.29 39.64
C LYS A 73 -22.47 -20.79 41.03
N ILE A 74 -21.18 -21.06 41.22
CA ILE A 74 -20.60 -21.58 42.47
C ILE A 74 -19.40 -20.70 42.87
N VAL A 75 -19.56 -19.88 43.92
CA VAL A 75 -18.63 -18.80 44.30
C VAL A 75 -17.17 -19.26 44.46
N TYR A 76 -16.92 -20.41 45.10
CA TYR A 76 -15.55 -20.90 45.31
C TYR A 76 -14.91 -21.46 44.02
N LEU A 77 -15.70 -22.00 43.09
CA LEU A 77 -15.22 -22.46 41.78
C LEU A 77 -15.00 -21.32 40.79
N ALA A 78 -15.65 -20.17 41.01
CA ALA A 78 -15.52 -19.02 40.13
C ALA A 78 -14.07 -18.52 40.07
N ASN A 79 -13.39 -18.41 41.23
CA ASN A 79 -11.99 -17.96 41.28
C ASN A 79 -11.02 -18.96 40.64
N ILE A 80 -11.17 -20.26 40.94
CA ILE A 80 -10.33 -21.31 40.35
C ILE A 80 -10.57 -21.39 38.83
N SER A 81 -11.82 -21.32 38.40
CA SER A 81 -12.18 -21.36 36.97
C SER A 81 -11.65 -20.14 36.22
N GLN A 82 -11.67 -18.95 36.84
CA GLN A 82 -11.14 -17.74 36.23
C GLN A 82 -9.62 -17.81 36.08
N GLN A 83 -8.91 -18.29 37.11
CA GLN A 83 -7.47 -18.46 37.03
C GLN A 83 -7.06 -19.54 36.03
N LEU A 84 -7.75 -20.69 36.01
CA LEU A 84 -7.53 -21.72 35.00
C LEU A 84 -7.74 -21.18 33.58
N LYS A 85 -8.79 -20.36 33.37
CA LYS A 85 -9.01 -19.69 32.09
C LYS A 85 -7.83 -18.81 31.72
N THR A 86 -7.31 -18.02 32.67
CA THR A 86 -6.14 -17.16 32.43
C THR A 86 -4.90 -17.96 32.04
N GLU A 87 -4.57 -19.03 32.77
CA GLU A 87 -3.41 -19.88 32.45
C GLU A 87 -3.58 -20.60 31.10
N VAL A 88 -4.77 -21.14 30.82
CA VAL A 88 -5.05 -21.76 29.52
C VAL A 88 -4.91 -20.75 28.38
N VAL A 89 -5.47 -19.54 28.51
CA VAL A 89 -5.33 -18.49 27.49
C VAL A 89 -3.87 -18.09 27.32
N HIS A 90 -3.09 -18.04 28.40
CA HIS A 90 -1.65 -17.74 28.34
C HIS A 90 -0.89 -18.81 27.52
N ASP A 91 -1.10 -20.09 27.82
CA ASP A 91 -0.46 -21.20 27.12
C ASP A 91 -0.90 -21.33 25.65
N LEU A 92 -2.04 -20.74 25.27
CA LEU A 92 -2.54 -20.69 23.90
C LEU A 92 -1.89 -19.60 23.03
N ILE A 93 -1.17 -18.63 23.61
CA ILE A 93 -0.57 -17.49 22.87
C ILE A 93 0.42 -17.98 21.81
N VAL A 94 1.41 -18.79 22.20
CA VAL A 94 2.48 -19.24 21.30
C VAL A 94 1.96 -20.17 20.19
N PRO A 95 1.09 -21.16 20.50
CA PRO A 95 0.49 -22.01 19.48
C PRO A 95 -0.32 -21.25 18.44
N PHE A 96 -1.23 -20.36 18.87
CA PHE A 96 -2.03 -19.60 17.93
C PHE A 96 -1.21 -18.62 17.12
N ARG A 97 -0.22 -17.93 17.72
CA ARG A 97 0.69 -17.07 16.96
C ARG A 97 1.37 -17.83 15.81
N SER A 98 1.84 -19.03 16.08
CA SER A 98 2.57 -19.86 15.11
C SER A 98 1.65 -20.39 14.00
N ALA A 99 0.44 -20.84 14.37
CA ALA A 99 -0.56 -21.32 13.42
C ALA A 99 -1.10 -20.20 12.54
N LEU A 100 -1.46 -19.05 13.13
CA LEU A 100 -1.91 -17.87 12.40
C LEU A 100 -0.84 -17.34 11.45
N LEU A 101 0.43 -17.30 11.87
CA LEU A 101 1.53 -16.91 10.98
C LEU A 101 1.59 -17.83 9.75
N SER A 102 1.54 -19.14 9.96
CA SER A 102 1.59 -20.13 8.88
C SER A 102 0.40 -20.01 7.94
N TYR A 103 -0.80 -19.81 8.50
CA TYR A 103 -2.04 -19.61 7.75
C TYR A 103 -2.05 -18.32 6.94
N VAL A 104 -1.64 -17.20 7.53
CA VAL A 104 -1.54 -15.91 6.82
C VAL A 104 -0.55 -16.01 5.67
N LEU A 105 0.62 -16.61 5.90
CA LEU A 105 1.63 -16.78 4.86
C LEU A 105 1.15 -17.73 3.74
N SER A 106 0.45 -18.82 4.06
CA SER A 106 -0.07 -19.75 3.04
C SER A 106 -1.10 -19.08 2.14
N ARG A 107 -2.02 -18.28 2.72
CA ARG A 107 -3.01 -17.48 1.98
C ARG A 107 -2.35 -16.43 1.08
N ILE A 108 -1.34 -15.72 1.58
CA ILE A 108 -0.64 -14.72 0.77
C ILE A 108 0.16 -15.38 -0.36
N ASN A 109 0.69 -16.58 -0.12
CA ASN A 109 1.47 -17.30 -1.11
C ASN A 109 0.66 -17.72 -2.34
N THR A 110 -0.67 -17.82 -2.25
CA THR A 110 -1.53 -18.12 -3.40
C THR A 110 -1.70 -16.96 -4.37
N LEU A 111 -1.31 -15.73 -4.00
CA LEU A 111 -1.30 -14.60 -4.92
C LEU A 111 -0.38 -14.89 -6.10
N ASP A 112 -0.97 -15.00 -7.28
CA ASP A 112 -0.28 -15.12 -8.55
C ASP A 112 -0.41 -13.83 -9.37
N LEU A 113 0.75 -13.20 -9.57
CA LEU A 113 0.94 -12.02 -10.42
C LEU A 113 1.81 -12.34 -11.65
N SER A 114 2.03 -13.61 -11.95
CA SER A 114 2.90 -14.04 -13.06
C SER A 114 2.10 -14.56 -14.25
N SER A 115 0.95 -15.18 -14.01
CA SER A 115 0.13 -15.78 -15.07
C SER A 115 -0.90 -14.81 -15.66
N GLY A 116 -1.40 -15.14 -16.85
CA GLY A 116 -2.51 -14.43 -17.50
C GLY A 116 -2.16 -13.09 -18.16
N SER A 117 -3.21 -12.39 -18.61
CA SER A 117 -3.08 -11.04 -19.19
C SER A 117 -2.80 -10.01 -18.10
N PHE A 118 -2.26 -8.84 -18.48
CA PHE A 118 -2.04 -7.76 -17.52
C PHE A 118 -3.31 -7.37 -16.75
N ARG A 119 -4.43 -7.22 -17.47
CA ARG A 119 -5.74 -6.97 -16.87
C ARG A 119 -6.12 -8.05 -15.86
N SER A 120 -5.93 -9.32 -16.20
CA SER A 120 -6.20 -10.44 -15.29
C SER A 120 -5.35 -10.36 -14.02
N ARG A 121 -4.08 -9.95 -14.15
CA ARG A 121 -3.18 -9.78 -13.00
C ARG A 121 -3.58 -8.60 -12.11
N VAL A 122 -4.02 -7.48 -12.70
CA VAL A 122 -4.53 -6.33 -11.94
C VAL A 122 -5.82 -6.71 -11.18
N GLU A 123 -6.73 -7.46 -11.80
CA GLU A 123 -7.94 -7.93 -11.12
C GLU A 123 -7.63 -8.97 -10.03
N SER A 124 -6.66 -9.86 -10.28
CA SER A 124 -6.09 -10.76 -9.26
C SER A 124 -5.55 -9.97 -8.07
N LEU A 125 -4.78 -8.90 -8.33
CA LEU A 125 -4.28 -8.00 -7.29
C LEU A 125 -5.42 -7.37 -6.47
N LYS A 126 -6.42 -6.76 -7.12
CA LYS A 126 -7.56 -6.14 -6.42
C LYS A 126 -8.32 -7.15 -5.54
N THR A 127 -8.53 -8.35 -6.05
CA THR A 127 -9.17 -9.44 -5.32
C THR A 127 -8.35 -9.83 -4.09
N SER A 128 -7.04 -10.07 -4.28
CA SER A 128 -6.15 -10.41 -3.17
C SER A 128 -5.94 -9.29 -2.16
N ILE A 129 -6.09 -8.02 -2.55
CA ILE A 129 -6.12 -6.89 -1.61
C ILE A 129 -7.35 -7.02 -0.69
N ALA A 130 -8.53 -7.25 -1.25
CA ALA A 130 -9.75 -7.44 -0.45
C ALA A 130 -9.63 -8.66 0.47
N GLU A 131 -9.15 -9.79 -0.05
CA GLU A 131 -8.92 -11.01 0.72
C GLU A 131 -7.91 -10.80 1.85
N LEU A 132 -6.81 -10.09 1.60
CA LEU A 132 -5.81 -9.74 2.61
C LEU A 132 -6.45 -8.91 3.74
N LEU A 133 -7.21 -7.87 3.39
CA LEU A 133 -7.83 -7.00 4.39
C LEU A 133 -8.85 -7.74 5.25
N HIS A 134 -9.67 -8.61 4.63
CA HIS A 134 -10.57 -9.50 5.35
C HIS A 134 -9.80 -10.46 6.27
N LEU A 135 -8.77 -11.13 5.75
CA LEU A 135 -7.94 -12.05 6.51
C LEU A 135 -7.31 -11.38 7.73
N LEU A 136 -6.70 -10.20 7.57
CA LEU A 136 -6.07 -9.48 8.67
C LEU A 136 -7.10 -9.02 9.72
N THR A 137 -8.28 -8.61 9.26
CA THR A 137 -9.41 -8.25 10.13
C THR A 137 -9.88 -9.45 10.94
N ASP A 138 -10.11 -10.59 10.30
CA ASP A 138 -10.56 -11.83 10.97
C ASP A 138 -9.52 -12.32 11.99
N VAL A 139 -8.24 -12.32 11.60
CA VAL A 139 -7.13 -12.65 12.50
C VAL A 139 -7.15 -11.76 13.74
N PHE A 140 -7.36 -10.45 13.58
CA PHE A 140 -7.42 -9.52 14.69
C PHE A 140 -8.67 -9.73 15.56
N VAL A 141 -9.87 -9.66 14.98
CA VAL A 141 -11.16 -9.71 15.68
C VAL A 141 -11.32 -11.02 16.46
N HIS A 142 -10.98 -12.17 15.85
CA HIS A 142 -11.13 -13.45 16.53
C HIS A 142 -10.05 -13.71 17.59
N SER A 143 -8.87 -13.14 17.42
CA SER A 143 -7.85 -13.19 18.47
C SER A 143 -8.19 -12.25 19.62
N GLU A 144 -8.70 -11.06 19.35
CA GLU A 144 -9.12 -10.10 20.39
C GLU A 144 -10.21 -10.69 21.29
N ALA A 145 -11.20 -11.35 20.69
CA ALA A 145 -12.28 -12.02 21.43
C ALA A 145 -11.78 -13.10 22.43
N LEU A 146 -10.64 -13.75 22.15
CA LEU A 146 -10.07 -14.78 23.02
C LEU A 146 -9.03 -14.23 24.01
N PHE A 147 -8.10 -13.40 23.51
CA PHE A 147 -6.91 -12.97 24.24
C PHE A 147 -7.05 -11.60 24.91
N GLY A 148 -8.04 -10.78 24.51
CA GLY A 148 -8.25 -9.43 25.04
C GLY A 148 -6.96 -8.60 25.02
N ARG A 149 -6.47 -8.18 26.19
CA ARG A 149 -5.27 -7.35 26.34
C ARG A 149 -3.98 -8.00 25.83
N ASP A 150 -3.94 -9.32 25.74
CA ASP A 150 -2.77 -10.06 25.23
C ASP A 150 -2.80 -10.29 23.72
N VAL A 151 -3.83 -9.79 23.01
CA VAL A 151 -4.02 -9.98 21.56
C VAL A 151 -2.77 -9.60 20.76
N LYS A 152 -2.08 -8.53 21.15
CA LYS A 152 -0.84 -8.08 20.52
C LYS A 152 0.23 -9.18 20.47
N GLN A 153 0.36 -9.97 21.53
CA GLN A 153 1.36 -11.03 21.63
C GLN A 153 1.12 -12.15 20.61
N VAL A 154 -0.12 -12.26 20.12
CA VAL A 154 -0.58 -13.27 19.16
C VAL A 154 -0.54 -12.73 17.73
N VAL A 155 -1.03 -11.53 17.48
CA VAL A 155 -1.34 -11.06 16.10
C VAL A 155 -0.27 -10.17 15.46
N GLN A 156 0.58 -9.48 16.24
CA GLN A 156 1.55 -8.52 15.68
C GLN A 156 2.47 -9.17 14.64
N GLN A 157 3.07 -10.32 14.99
CA GLN A 157 3.99 -11.02 14.09
C GLN A 157 3.29 -11.58 12.83
N PRO A 158 2.14 -12.29 12.92
CA PRO A 158 1.38 -12.71 11.74
C PRO A 158 1.01 -11.56 10.80
N ILE A 159 0.52 -10.43 11.35
CA ILE A 159 0.13 -9.26 10.55
C ILE A 159 1.35 -8.67 9.84
N ASP A 160 2.42 -8.36 10.58
CA ASP A 160 3.61 -7.72 10.00
C ASP A 160 4.27 -8.60 8.94
N LYS A 161 4.42 -9.90 9.23
CA LYS A 161 5.01 -10.86 8.26
C LYS A 161 4.12 -11.09 7.06
N GLY A 162 2.81 -11.09 7.24
CA GLY A 162 1.86 -11.13 6.13
C GLY A 162 2.05 -9.92 5.20
N LEU A 163 2.03 -8.71 5.75
CA LEU A 163 2.23 -7.49 4.97
C LEU A 163 3.60 -7.45 4.27
N GLU A 164 4.67 -7.88 4.95
CA GLU A 164 6.01 -7.99 4.36
C GLU A 164 6.03 -8.94 3.16
N ASN A 165 5.43 -10.14 3.28
CA ASN A 165 5.41 -11.14 2.23
C ASN A 165 4.53 -10.71 1.03
N PHE A 166 3.37 -10.11 1.32
CA PHE A 166 2.49 -9.56 0.28
C PHE A 166 3.22 -8.49 -0.53
N LEU A 167 3.90 -7.57 0.16
CA LEU A 167 4.66 -6.50 -0.48
C LEU A 167 5.86 -7.03 -1.28
N ALA A 168 6.50 -8.10 -0.84
CA ALA A 168 7.59 -8.74 -1.59
C ALA A 168 7.08 -9.21 -2.97
N LYS A 169 5.90 -9.83 -3.04
CA LYS A 169 5.26 -10.23 -4.30
C LYS A 169 4.93 -9.04 -5.21
N LEU A 170 4.42 -7.95 -4.63
CA LEU A 170 4.14 -6.72 -5.42
C LEU A 170 5.41 -6.13 -6.04
N ARG A 171 6.52 -6.16 -5.30
CA ARG A 171 7.80 -5.63 -5.77
C ARG A 171 8.44 -6.50 -6.85
N SER A 172 8.23 -7.82 -6.82
CA SER A 172 8.75 -8.73 -7.84
C SER A 172 7.95 -8.74 -9.14
N TRP A 173 6.75 -8.16 -9.18
CA TRP A 173 5.88 -8.24 -10.35
C TRP A 173 6.39 -7.45 -11.57
N GLU A 174 7.25 -6.44 -11.37
CA GLU A 174 7.70 -5.55 -12.46
C GLU A 174 6.53 -5.02 -13.31
N TYR A 175 5.46 -4.60 -12.65
CA TYR A 175 4.19 -4.23 -13.27
C TYR A 175 4.28 -3.13 -14.33
N TRP A 176 5.41 -2.42 -14.41
CA TRP A 176 5.68 -1.38 -15.39
C TRP A 176 6.17 -1.90 -16.75
N LEU A 177 6.48 -3.19 -16.86
CA LEU A 177 6.96 -3.82 -18.09
C LEU A 177 5.90 -4.76 -18.72
N ASP A 178 5.92 -4.81 -20.06
CA ASP A 178 5.23 -5.84 -20.82
C ASP A 178 6.06 -7.12 -20.94
N SER A 179 5.49 -8.17 -21.56
CA SER A 179 6.16 -9.46 -21.75
C SER A 179 7.43 -9.39 -22.62
N HIS A 180 7.66 -8.27 -23.31
CA HIS A 180 8.83 -8.02 -24.15
C HIS A 180 9.81 -7.05 -23.46
N GLY A 181 9.60 -6.70 -22.20
CA GLY A 181 10.44 -5.75 -21.46
C GLY A 181 10.25 -4.29 -21.87
N ARG A 182 9.15 -3.95 -22.56
CA ARG A 182 8.83 -2.57 -22.94
C ARG A 182 8.00 -1.91 -21.85
N SER A 183 8.16 -0.59 -21.67
CA SER A 183 7.31 0.20 -20.78
C SER A 183 5.84 0.09 -21.16
N ARG A 184 4.98 -0.09 -20.16
CA ARG A 184 3.52 -0.09 -20.35
C ARG A 184 2.95 1.29 -20.61
N SER A 185 1.72 1.30 -21.12
CA SER A 185 0.98 2.55 -21.33
C SER A 185 0.58 3.19 -20.00
N LEU A 186 0.30 4.49 -20.04
CA LEU A 186 -0.15 5.26 -18.87
C LEU A 186 -1.43 4.66 -18.26
N GLU A 187 -2.36 4.27 -19.12
CA GLU A 187 -3.65 3.69 -18.73
C GLU A 187 -3.45 2.39 -17.94
N ASP A 188 -2.53 1.53 -18.38
CA ASP A 188 -2.14 0.31 -17.66
C ASP A 188 -1.59 0.64 -16.26
N ILE A 189 -0.66 1.60 -16.14
CA ILE A 189 -0.08 1.98 -14.84
C ILE A 189 -1.13 2.59 -13.92
N ILE A 190 -2.09 3.36 -14.44
CA ILE A 190 -3.19 3.93 -13.66
C ILE A 190 -4.07 2.83 -13.04
N THR A 191 -4.31 1.72 -13.73
CA THR A 191 -5.06 0.61 -13.12
C THR A 191 -4.35 0.00 -11.90
N VAL A 192 -3.01 0.00 -11.91
CA VAL A 192 -2.19 -0.40 -10.74
C VAL A 192 -2.23 0.68 -9.66
N CYS A 193 -2.26 1.96 -10.03
CA CYS A 193 -2.42 3.09 -9.10
C CYS A 193 -3.77 3.03 -8.37
N SER A 194 -4.84 2.67 -9.07
CA SER A 194 -6.15 2.41 -8.47
C SER A 194 -6.06 1.27 -7.45
N ALA A 195 -5.48 0.12 -7.82
CA ALA A 195 -5.27 -0.98 -6.87
C ALA A 195 -4.38 -0.58 -5.68
N SER A 196 -3.35 0.25 -5.89
CA SER A 196 -2.49 0.73 -4.80
C SER A 196 -3.24 1.62 -3.83
N GLY A 197 -4.11 2.49 -4.36
CA GLY A 197 -5.04 3.32 -3.59
C GLY A 197 -5.96 2.51 -2.69
N GLN A 198 -6.62 1.48 -3.25
CA GLN A 198 -7.47 0.56 -2.49
C GLN A 198 -6.70 -0.10 -1.33
N LEU A 199 -5.47 -0.56 -1.59
CA LEU A 199 -4.62 -1.18 -0.57
C LEU A 199 -4.25 -0.21 0.55
N VAL A 200 -3.79 1.01 0.21
CA VAL A 200 -3.39 1.97 1.26
C VAL A 200 -4.58 2.50 2.05
N PHE A 201 -5.76 2.62 1.43
CA PHE A 201 -7.00 2.99 2.10
C PHE A 201 -7.38 1.91 3.12
N GLY A 202 -7.55 0.68 2.65
CA GLY A 202 -7.97 -0.43 3.50
C GLY A 202 -6.98 -0.70 4.65
N LEU A 203 -5.68 -0.56 4.42
CA LEU A 203 -4.68 -0.73 5.49
C LEU A 203 -4.67 0.43 6.48
N GLN A 204 -5.06 1.64 6.09
CA GLN A 204 -5.26 2.74 7.04
C GLN A 204 -6.50 2.50 7.90
N GLU A 205 -7.61 2.09 7.31
CA GLU A 205 -8.83 1.72 8.04
C GLU A 205 -8.58 0.58 9.02
N PHE A 206 -7.92 -0.49 8.55
CA PHE A 206 -7.51 -1.62 9.41
C PHE A 206 -6.60 -1.15 10.55
N LYS A 207 -5.60 -0.31 10.24
CA LYS A 207 -4.71 0.22 11.26
C LYS A 207 -5.47 1.01 12.33
N THR A 208 -6.38 1.89 11.93
CA THR A 208 -7.21 2.69 12.83
C THR A 208 -8.06 1.79 13.72
N MET A 209 -8.78 0.83 13.14
CA MET A 209 -9.59 -0.15 13.87
C MET A 209 -8.77 -0.87 14.95
N VAL A 210 -7.58 -1.36 14.58
CA VAL A 210 -6.70 -2.07 15.51
C VAL A 210 -6.19 -1.16 16.63
N THR A 211 -5.76 0.06 16.31
CA THR A 211 -5.24 0.99 17.31
C THR A 211 -6.31 1.54 18.26
N ASP A 212 -7.56 1.62 17.82
CA ASP A 212 -8.69 2.04 18.66
C ASP A 212 -9.03 1.01 19.72
N VAL A 213 -8.83 -0.28 19.41
CA VAL A 213 -9.08 -1.39 20.33
C VAL A 213 -7.85 -1.72 21.19
N GLU A 214 -6.66 -1.80 20.58
CA GLU A 214 -5.40 -2.10 21.27
C GLU A 214 -4.31 -1.08 20.87
N SER A 215 -4.24 0.03 21.62
CA SER A 215 -3.33 1.15 21.33
C SER A 215 -1.85 0.79 21.24
N SER A 216 -1.42 -0.33 21.86
CA SER A 216 -0.03 -0.77 21.80
C SER A 216 0.30 -1.57 20.53
N LEU A 217 -0.70 -2.01 19.77
CA LEU A 217 -0.59 -2.74 18.51
C LEU A 217 -0.68 -1.74 17.35
N SER A 218 0.43 -1.58 16.61
CA SER A 218 0.47 -0.71 15.43
C SER A 218 1.00 -1.49 14.24
N PRO A 219 0.11 -1.99 13.35
CA PRO A 219 0.51 -2.60 12.09
C PRO A 219 1.48 -1.72 11.30
N ASN A 220 2.59 -2.31 10.83
CA ASN A 220 3.62 -1.56 10.11
C ASN A 220 3.30 -1.39 8.61
N ILE A 221 2.50 -0.37 8.30
CA ILE A 221 2.09 -0.09 6.90
C ILE A 221 3.09 0.80 6.12
N LYS A 222 4.21 1.24 6.72
CA LYS A 222 5.13 2.22 6.12
C LYS A 222 5.68 1.77 4.76
N SER A 223 6.01 0.49 4.64
CA SER A 223 6.57 -0.07 3.40
C SER A 223 5.55 -0.09 2.25
N VAL A 224 4.26 -0.25 2.57
CA VAL A 224 3.17 -0.19 1.60
C VAL A 224 2.94 1.25 1.13
N LEU A 225 2.95 2.22 2.05
CA LEU A 225 2.88 3.65 1.70
C LEU A 225 4.02 4.08 0.76
N LYS A 226 5.24 3.55 0.99
CA LYS A 226 6.39 3.80 0.10
C LYS A 226 6.19 3.19 -1.27
N TRP A 227 5.64 1.98 -1.36
CA TRP A 227 5.33 1.34 -2.64
C TRP A 227 4.26 2.11 -3.41
N ASN A 228 3.18 2.54 -2.75
CA ASN A 228 2.16 3.41 -3.35
C ASN A 228 2.74 4.71 -3.93
N ARG A 229 3.65 5.37 -3.19
CA ARG A 229 4.37 6.54 -3.73
C ARG A 229 5.14 6.19 -5.00
N GLY A 230 5.85 5.05 -5.01
CA GLY A 230 6.56 4.60 -6.22
C GLY A 230 5.65 4.35 -7.42
N VAL A 231 4.42 3.85 -7.19
CA VAL A 231 3.40 3.71 -8.25
C VAL A 231 2.97 5.08 -8.77
N CYS A 232 2.68 6.05 -7.88
CA CYS A 232 2.31 7.41 -8.26
C CYS A 232 3.43 8.13 -9.03
N ASP A 233 4.68 8.00 -8.56
CA ASP A 233 5.86 8.58 -9.22
C ASP A 233 6.03 8.01 -10.63
N LEU A 234 5.76 6.71 -10.80
CA LEU A 234 5.78 6.07 -12.11
C LEU A 234 4.66 6.59 -13.02
N VAL A 235 3.43 6.76 -12.51
CA VAL A 235 2.32 7.37 -13.27
C VAL A 235 2.74 8.74 -13.82
N LEU A 236 3.28 9.62 -12.96
CA LEU A 236 3.75 10.94 -13.38
C LEU A 236 4.87 10.86 -14.41
N LYS A 237 5.84 9.96 -14.20
CA LYS A 237 6.94 9.74 -15.15
C LYS A 237 6.44 9.26 -16.52
N THR A 238 5.56 8.26 -16.55
CA THR A 238 5.01 7.72 -17.80
C THR A 238 4.16 8.76 -18.54
N ALA A 239 3.44 9.62 -17.80
CA ALA A 239 2.69 10.74 -18.36
C ALA A 239 3.62 11.76 -19.06
N VAL A 240 4.73 12.11 -18.42
CA VAL A 240 5.76 12.98 -19.00
C VAL A 240 6.38 12.33 -20.23
N GLU A 241 6.81 11.07 -20.14
CA GLU A 241 7.43 10.32 -21.25
C GLU A 241 6.53 10.22 -22.49
N LYS A 242 5.21 10.10 -22.30
CA LYS A 242 4.21 10.09 -23.38
C LYS A 242 4.31 11.35 -24.25
N VAL A 243 4.52 12.51 -23.64
CA VAL A 243 4.63 13.81 -24.33
C VAL A 243 6.06 14.07 -24.82
N VAL A 244 7.07 13.82 -23.99
CA VAL A 244 8.44 14.29 -24.29
C VAL A 244 9.23 13.36 -25.21
N SER A 245 8.87 12.09 -25.36
CA SER A 245 9.68 11.12 -26.12
C SER A 245 9.93 11.52 -27.57
N LYS A 246 8.87 11.89 -28.31
CA LYS A 246 8.97 12.37 -29.70
C LYS A 246 9.65 13.74 -29.79
N MET A 247 9.34 14.62 -28.84
CA MET A 247 9.90 15.96 -28.73
C MET A 247 11.43 15.91 -28.59
N LYS A 248 11.94 15.10 -27.66
CA LYS A 248 13.39 14.91 -27.44
C LYS A 248 14.10 14.39 -28.69
N ALA A 249 13.56 13.36 -29.33
CA ALA A 249 14.15 12.78 -30.53
C ALA A 249 14.26 13.81 -31.67
N LYS A 250 13.23 14.63 -31.87
CA LYS A 250 13.22 15.67 -32.91
C LYS A 250 14.10 16.87 -32.59
N ILE A 251 14.20 17.27 -31.33
CA ILE A 251 15.14 18.32 -30.92
C ILE A 251 16.58 17.90 -31.22
N GLU A 252 16.97 16.66 -30.91
CA GLU A 252 18.31 16.15 -31.22
C GLU A 252 18.56 16.04 -32.73
N GLU A 253 17.55 15.66 -33.53
CA GLU A 253 17.63 15.68 -35.00
C GLU A 253 17.90 17.10 -35.53
N ILE A 254 17.17 18.11 -35.03
CA ILE A 254 17.35 19.53 -35.40
C ILE A 254 18.73 20.05 -35.00
N LYS A 255 19.25 19.65 -33.83
CA LYS A 255 20.62 20.01 -33.44
C LYS A 255 21.68 19.37 -34.35
N SER A 256 21.44 18.13 -34.79
CA SER A 256 22.38 17.35 -35.58
C SER A 256 22.44 17.78 -37.07
N THR A 257 21.42 18.51 -37.53
CA THR A 257 21.37 19.02 -38.91
C THR A 257 22.30 20.21 -39.07
N LEU A 258 23.58 19.91 -39.27
CA LEU A 258 24.59 20.86 -39.76
C LEU A 258 24.12 21.44 -41.11
N PRO A 259 24.11 22.77 -41.31
CA PRO A 259 23.90 23.32 -42.64
C PRO A 259 25.10 22.93 -43.50
N LYS A 260 24.92 21.95 -44.39
CA LYS A 260 25.78 21.84 -45.58
C LYS A 260 25.38 22.98 -46.50
N GLU A 261 26.23 23.99 -46.51
CA GLU A 261 26.24 25.19 -47.37
C GLU A 261 25.28 26.33 -46.98
N PRO A 262 25.78 27.58 -47.02
CA PRO A 262 24.97 28.78 -46.80
C PRO A 262 24.10 28.99 -48.05
N ARG A 263 22.87 28.47 -48.04
CA ARG A 263 21.88 28.90 -49.03
C ARG A 263 21.60 30.38 -48.78
N MET A 264 22.07 31.23 -49.70
CA MET A 264 21.69 32.64 -49.74
C MET A 264 20.16 32.75 -49.83
N SER A 265 19.52 33.09 -48.71
CA SER A 265 18.12 33.54 -48.67
C SER A 265 18.11 35.03 -48.39
N ASN A 266 18.29 35.84 -49.43
CA ASN A 266 18.13 37.30 -49.42
C ASN A 266 16.64 37.73 -49.35
N LEU A 267 15.83 37.01 -48.58
CA LEU A 267 14.43 37.39 -48.32
C LEU A 267 14.23 37.45 -46.81
N PRO A 268 13.59 38.51 -46.28
CA PRO A 268 13.21 38.54 -44.88
C PRO A 268 12.23 37.37 -44.67
N SER A 269 12.66 36.35 -43.93
CA SER A 269 11.80 35.23 -43.58
C SER A 269 10.69 35.77 -42.67
N PHE A 270 9.50 35.95 -43.23
CA PHE A 270 8.27 36.06 -42.47
C PHE A 270 8.20 34.89 -41.48
N SER A 271 7.77 35.20 -40.24
CA SER A 271 7.72 34.34 -39.05
C SER A 271 7.97 32.84 -39.27
N THR A 272 9.05 32.30 -38.69
CA THR A 272 9.23 30.86 -38.55
C THR A 272 8.06 30.28 -37.76
N SER A 273 7.30 29.35 -38.34
CA SER A 273 6.22 28.66 -37.64
C SER A 273 6.76 27.64 -36.64
N PRO A 274 6.04 27.32 -35.57
CA PRO A 274 6.42 26.22 -34.69
C PRO A 274 6.49 24.91 -35.47
N HIS A 275 7.45 24.07 -35.11
CA HIS A 275 7.67 22.79 -35.76
C HIS A 275 6.55 21.80 -35.40
N GLU A 276 6.22 20.87 -36.30
CA GLU A 276 5.21 19.83 -36.08
C GLU A 276 5.39 19.02 -34.78
N TYR A 277 6.62 18.80 -34.30
CA TYR A 277 6.84 18.03 -33.08
C TYR A 277 6.32 18.79 -31.84
N ILE A 278 6.44 20.13 -31.83
CA ILE A 278 6.02 20.93 -30.69
C ILE A 278 4.51 21.17 -30.70
N THR A 279 3.91 21.31 -31.88
CA THR A 279 2.45 21.38 -32.02
C THR A 279 1.81 20.05 -31.64
N THR A 280 2.42 18.92 -32.02
CA THR A 280 2.01 17.58 -31.57
C THR A 280 2.13 17.44 -30.05
N ALA A 281 3.23 17.89 -29.44
CA ALA A 281 3.41 17.84 -27.99
C ALA A 281 2.34 18.66 -27.24
N GLY A 282 1.98 19.85 -27.77
CA GLY A 282 0.89 20.65 -27.22
C GLY A 282 -0.48 19.93 -27.28
N GLN A 283 -0.78 19.26 -28.39
CA GLN A 283 -2.00 18.46 -28.53
C GLN A 283 -2.01 17.24 -27.60
N GLU A 284 -0.88 16.52 -27.51
CA GLU A 284 -0.73 15.36 -26.62
C GLU A 284 -0.87 15.77 -25.15
N LEU A 285 -0.39 16.95 -24.77
CA LEU A 285 -0.54 17.50 -23.42
C LEU A 285 -2.00 17.84 -23.09
N LEU A 286 -2.74 18.44 -24.03
CA LEU A 286 -4.18 18.69 -23.87
C LEU A 286 -4.97 17.38 -23.72
N GLN A 287 -4.68 16.39 -24.57
CA GLN A 287 -5.30 15.06 -24.48
C GLN A 287 -4.97 14.37 -23.16
N LEU A 288 -3.72 14.51 -22.69
CA LEU A 288 -3.29 13.98 -21.41
C LEU A 288 -4.07 14.59 -20.25
N PHE A 289 -4.35 15.89 -20.28
CA PHE A 289 -5.14 16.54 -19.22
C PHE A 289 -6.60 16.09 -19.20
N HIS A 290 -7.24 15.92 -20.37
CA HIS A 290 -8.57 15.31 -20.43
C HIS A 290 -8.59 13.87 -19.92
N LEU A 291 -7.54 13.11 -20.22
CA LEU A 291 -7.39 11.76 -19.69
C LEU A 291 -7.14 11.78 -18.17
N TRP A 292 -6.41 12.77 -17.67
CA TRP A 292 -6.18 12.98 -16.24
C TRP A 292 -7.47 13.26 -15.48
N GLU A 293 -8.37 14.06 -16.05
CA GLU A 293 -9.71 14.30 -15.50
C GLU A 293 -10.47 12.99 -15.34
N GLN A 294 -10.42 12.10 -16.34
CA GLN A 294 -11.06 10.78 -16.27
C GLN A 294 -10.45 9.89 -15.18
N PHE A 295 -9.12 9.92 -15.02
CA PHE A 295 -8.44 9.14 -13.97
C PHE A 295 -8.82 9.60 -12.57
N PHE A 296 -9.05 10.91 -12.37
CA PHE A 296 -9.47 11.47 -11.10
C PHE A 296 -10.96 11.25 -10.77
N LEU A 297 -11.71 10.55 -11.63
CA LEU A 297 -13.04 10.02 -11.29
C LEU A 297 -12.96 8.72 -10.47
N ASP A 298 -11.81 8.06 -10.43
CA ASP A 298 -11.60 6.88 -9.59
C ASP A 298 -11.09 7.31 -8.21
N ASP A 299 -11.93 7.16 -7.18
CA ASP A 299 -11.61 7.50 -5.79
C ASP A 299 -10.34 6.82 -5.29
N ASN A 300 -10.01 5.62 -5.79
CA ASN A 300 -8.78 4.94 -5.39
C ASN A 300 -7.54 5.64 -5.97
N VAL A 301 -7.61 6.14 -7.21
CA VAL A 301 -6.53 6.92 -7.81
C VAL A 301 -6.33 8.22 -7.04
N VAL A 302 -7.44 8.91 -6.71
CA VAL A 302 -7.42 10.14 -5.90
C VAL A 302 -6.77 9.86 -4.54
N TYR A 303 -7.20 8.81 -3.85
CA TYR A 303 -6.66 8.45 -2.54
C TYR A 303 -5.18 8.04 -2.62
N SER A 304 -4.78 7.33 -3.68
CA SER A 304 -3.39 6.96 -3.93
C SER A 304 -2.48 8.20 -3.97
N PHE A 305 -2.86 9.22 -4.75
CA PHE A 305 -2.11 10.48 -4.84
C PHE A 305 -2.18 11.31 -3.55
N PHE A 306 -3.34 11.37 -2.89
CA PHE A 306 -3.51 12.04 -1.60
C PHE A 306 -2.49 11.53 -0.57
N ILE A 307 -2.34 10.21 -0.48
CA ILE A 307 -1.37 9.56 0.40
C ILE A 307 0.08 9.77 -0.08
N ALA A 308 0.35 9.63 -1.38
CA ALA A 308 1.70 9.81 -1.93
C ALA A 308 2.25 11.22 -1.63
N LEU A 309 1.39 12.24 -1.74
CA LEU A 309 1.66 13.65 -1.46
C LEU A 309 1.52 14.03 0.02
N LYS A 310 1.45 13.03 0.91
CA LYS A 310 1.46 13.20 2.38
C LYS A 310 0.26 14.02 2.89
N LYS A 311 -0.91 13.85 2.29
CA LYS A 311 -2.17 14.50 2.71
C LYS A 311 -2.11 16.04 2.68
N LYS A 312 -1.31 16.61 1.77
CA LYS A 312 -1.11 18.06 1.66
C LYS A 312 -2.12 18.78 0.75
N TYR A 313 -2.76 18.04 -0.15
CA TYR A 313 -3.65 18.57 -1.17
C TYR A 313 -4.89 17.68 -1.22
N GLU A 314 -6.07 18.27 -1.38
CA GLU A 314 -7.35 17.56 -1.43
C GLU A 314 -8.23 18.10 -2.55
N GLY A 315 -9.17 17.28 -3.03
CA GLY A 315 -10.11 17.66 -4.08
C GLY A 315 -9.43 18.26 -5.32
N ASP A 316 -9.92 19.41 -5.75
CA ASP A 316 -9.42 20.13 -6.92
C ASP A 316 -7.95 20.59 -6.79
N GLU A 317 -7.46 20.84 -5.58
CA GLU A 317 -6.05 21.20 -5.37
C GLU A 317 -5.12 20.03 -5.66
N LEU A 318 -5.54 18.80 -5.31
CA LEU A 318 -4.78 17.59 -5.60
C LEU A 318 -4.66 17.37 -7.11
N PHE A 319 -5.78 17.51 -7.83
CA PHE A 319 -5.82 17.44 -9.28
C PHE A 319 -4.85 18.46 -9.90
N LYS A 320 -5.02 19.75 -9.57
CA LYS A 320 -4.16 20.85 -10.05
C LYS A 320 -2.68 20.60 -9.75
N LYS A 321 -2.37 20.07 -8.57
CA LYS A 321 -0.99 19.76 -8.19
C LYS A 321 -0.37 18.70 -9.10
N THR A 322 -1.06 17.60 -9.36
CA THR A 322 -0.52 16.53 -10.22
C THR A 322 -0.39 16.97 -11.68
N VAL A 323 -1.35 17.73 -12.20
CA VAL A 323 -1.29 18.36 -13.52
C VAL A 323 -0.09 19.31 -13.62
N SER A 324 0.11 20.14 -12.59
CA SER A 324 1.25 21.06 -12.51
C SER A 324 2.57 20.31 -12.47
N ASP A 325 2.67 19.19 -11.74
CA ASP A 325 3.90 18.38 -11.69
C ASP A 325 4.26 17.80 -13.07
N VAL A 326 3.29 17.26 -13.80
CA VAL A 326 3.50 16.79 -15.18
C VAL A 326 3.91 17.95 -16.10
N ALA A 327 3.18 19.08 -16.06
CA ALA A 327 3.46 20.25 -16.88
C ALA A 327 4.89 20.79 -16.64
N ASN A 328 5.26 20.96 -15.37
CA ASN A 328 6.59 21.43 -14.98
C ASN A 328 7.70 20.48 -15.44
N SER A 329 7.48 19.17 -15.36
CA SER A 329 8.43 18.18 -15.87
C SER A 329 8.55 18.24 -17.39
N VAL A 330 7.45 18.40 -18.13
CA VAL A 330 7.50 18.59 -19.60
C VAL A 330 8.28 19.84 -19.98
N ILE A 331 8.03 20.98 -19.31
CA ILE A 331 8.78 22.23 -19.50
C ILE A 331 10.27 22.01 -19.24
N THR A 332 10.61 21.40 -18.11
CA THR A 332 12.00 21.15 -17.70
C THR A 332 12.72 20.27 -18.72
N GLU A 333 12.04 19.23 -19.21
CA GLU A 333 12.58 18.32 -20.22
C GLU A 333 12.76 18.99 -21.58
N PHE A 334 11.83 19.85 -22.00
CA PHE A 334 11.99 20.66 -23.21
C PHE A 334 13.19 21.60 -23.09
N VAL A 335 13.26 22.40 -22.02
CA VAL A 335 14.36 23.36 -21.81
C VAL A 335 15.71 22.65 -21.73
N SER A 336 15.79 21.54 -20.98
CA SER A 336 17.00 20.74 -20.90
C SER A 336 17.38 20.14 -22.25
N SER A 337 16.39 19.75 -23.05
CA SER A 337 16.62 19.19 -24.38
C SER A 337 16.99 20.28 -25.38
N VAL A 338 16.51 21.52 -25.27
CA VAL A 338 16.99 22.63 -26.09
C VAL A 338 18.42 23.02 -25.72
N GLY A 339 18.84 22.92 -24.46
CA GLY A 339 20.23 23.15 -24.07
C GLY A 339 20.70 24.60 -24.20
N ASP A 340 21.94 24.84 -24.62
CA ASP A 340 22.54 26.17 -24.73
C ASP A 340 22.37 26.79 -26.15
N PRO A 341 21.54 27.84 -26.29
CA PRO A 341 21.27 28.48 -27.58
C PRO A 341 22.48 29.09 -28.28
N THR A 342 23.54 29.42 -27.53
CA THR A 342 24.73 30.09 -28.09
C THR A 342 25.54 29.21 -29.04
N THR A 343 25.30 27.89 -29.00
CA THR A 343 26.00 26.90 -29.82
C THR A 343 25.35 26.64 -31.18
N TYR A 344 24.19 27.25 -31.45
CA TYR A 344 23.36 26.95 -32.62
C TYR A 344 23.57 27.90 -33.80
N SER A 345 23.26 27.42 -34.99
CA SER A 345 23.12 28.27 -36.17
C SER A 345 21.92 29.21 -36.00
N LYS A 346 21.90 30.33 -36.75
CA LYS A 346 20.77 31.27 -36.70
C LYS A 346 19.44 30.61 -37.06
N ASP A 347 19.42 29.66 -37.99
CA ASP A 347 18.19 29.00 -38.42
C ASP A 347 17.66 28.06 -37.33
N VAL A 348 18.55 27.31 -36.67
CA VAL A 348 18.18 26.45 -35.53
C VAL A 348 17.69 27.29 -34.35
N ALA A 349 18.38 28.39 -34.03
CA ALA A 349 17.95 29.31 -32.97
C ALA A 349 16.59 29.96 -33.28
N LYS A 350 16.31 30.33 -34.54
CA LYS A 350 14.98 30.82 -34.96
C LYS A 350 13.90 29.77 -34.77
N GLN A 351 14.16 28.51 -35.11
CA GLN A 351 13.19 27.44 -34.94
C GLN A 351 12.89 27.19 -33.45
N PHE A 352 13.92 27.06 -32.61
CA PHE A 352 13.71 26.87 -31.16
C PHE A 352 13.07 28.08 -30.49
N HIS A 353 13.29 29.31 -30.99
CA HIS A 353 12.55 30.48 -30.54
C HIS A 353 11.05 30.34 -30.84
N ALA A 354 10.67 30.00 -32.08
CA ALA A 354 9.28 29.78 -32.45
C ALA A 354 8.63 28.65 -31.63
N ASP A 355 9.36 27.54 -31.42
CA ASP A 355 8.88 26.41 -30.64
C ASP A 355 8.70 26.76 -29.15
N THR A 356 9.63 27.54 -28.58
CA THR A 356 9.56 28.01 -27.17
C THR A 356 8.37 28.93 -26.96
N VAL A 357 8.13 29.88 -27.87
CA VAL A 357 6.98 30.79 -27.79
C VAL A 357 5.68 30.00 -27.88
N PHE A 358 5.54 29.08 -28.83
CA PHE A 358 4.35 28.25 -28.96
C PHE A 358 4.08 27.43 -27.69
N LEU A 359 5.09 26.78 -27.13
CA LEU A 359 4.93 25.97 -25.93
C LEU A 359 4.56 26.83 -24.71
N LYS A 360 5.14 28.03 -24.61
CA LYS A 360 4.82 29.00 -23.56
C LYS A 360 3.35 29.42 -23.63
N ASP A 361 2.89 29.85 -24.81
CA ASP A 361 1.49 30.25 -25.03
C ASP A 361 0.54 29.10 -24.68
N ALA A 362 0.87 27.86 -25.08
CA ALA A 362 0.08 26.67 -24.74
C ALA A 362 -0.04 26.44 -23.22
N PHE A 363 1.04 26.61 -22.46
CA PHE A 363 0.99 26.47 -20.99
C PHE A 363 0.26 27.63 -20.30
N GLU A 364 0.38 28.86 -20.83
CA GLU A 364 -0.37 30.01 -20.36
C GLU A 364 -1.89 29.82 -20.58
N ASP A 365 -2.30 29.34 -21.75
CA ASP A 365 -3.70 29.03 -22.07
C ASP A 365 -4.27 27.94 -21.16
N LEU A 366 -3.47 26.91 -20.88
CA LEU A 366 -3.84 25.82 -19.97
C LEU A 366 -3.76 26.22 -18.49
N ARG A 367 -3.25 27.43 -18.19
CA ARG A 367 -3.10 27.98 -16.83
C ARG A 367 -2.36 27.02 -15.89
N THR A 368 -1.32 26.36 -16.41
CA THR A 368 -0.54 25.37 -15.66
C THR A 368 0.94 25.42 -16.02
N GLY A 369 1.78 24.83 -15.16
CA GLY A 369 3.23 24.84 -15.30
C GLY A 369 3.88 26.19 -14.95
N ASN A 370 5.18 26.17 -14.69
CA ASN A 370 6.00 27.34 -14.45
C ASN A 370 6.66 27.79 -15.76
N VAL A 371 6.05 28.79 -16.41
CA VAL A 371 6.52 29.38 -17.67
C VAL A 371 7.76 30.26 -17.52
N GLU A 372 8.26 30.51 -16.30
CA GLU A 372 9.50 31.27 -16.08
C GLU A 372 10.71 30.62 -16.77
N GLN A 373 10.77 29.28 -16.78
CA GLN A 373 11.85 28.57 -17.47
C GLN A 373 11.80 28.78 -18.99
N LEU A 374 10.60 28.78 -19.58
CA LEU A 374 10.41 29.06 -20.99
C LEU A 374 10.72 30.52 -21.31
N SER A 375 10.33 31.45 -20.44
CA SER A 375 10.62 32.89 -20.59
C SER A 375 12.13 33.18 -20.54
N ALA A 376 12.85 32.49 -19.67
CA ALA A 376 14.31 32.58 -19.60
C ALA A 376 14.98 32.02 -20.86
N LEU A 377 14.49 30.89 -21.40
CA LEU A 377 14.98 30.33 -22.65
C LEU A 377 14.68 31.24 -23.85
N GLU A 378 13.47 31.79 -23.92
CA GLU A 378 13.04 32.76 -24.93
C GLU A 378 13.98 33.97 -24.97
N THR A 379 14.31 34.53 -23.81
CA THR A 379 15.24 35.67 -23.69
C THR A 379 16.63 35.33 -24.25
N LYS A 380 17.19 34.17 -23.88
CA LYS A 380 18.49 33.71 -24.41
C LYS A 380 18.46 33.52 -25.93
N LEU A 381 17.35 33.01 -26.47
CA LEU A 381 17.18 32.83 -27.91
C LEU A 381 17.08 34.18 -28.64
N LYS A 382 16.37 35.17 -28.07
CA LYS A 382 16.32 36.54 -28.60
C LYS A 382 17.69 37.20 -28.65
N ASP A 383 18.50 37.02 -27.61
CA ASP A 383 19.87 37.56 -27.56
C ASP A 383 20.75 37.00 -28.69
N VAL A 384 20.69 35.69 -28.94
CA VAL A 384 21.42 35.04 -30.05
C VAL A 384 20.95 35.53 -31.42
N LEU A 385 19.64 35.78 -31.56
CA LEU A 385 19.03 36.27 -32.79
C LEU A 385 19.17 37.78 -32.98
N LYS A 386 19.56 38.52 -31.94
CA LYS A 386 19.57 39.99 -31.87
C LYS A 386 18.18 40.59 -32.15
N MET A 387 17.15 39.99 -31.55
CA MET A 387 15.74 40.38 -31.68
C MET A 387 15.23 41.19 -30.50
#